data_AF-A0A8I0JG64-F1
#
_entry.id   AF-A0A8I0JG64-F1
#
_cell.length_a   1.000
_cell.length_b   1.000
_cell.length_c   1.000
_cell.angle_alpha   90.00
_cell.angle_beta   90.00
_cell.angle_gamma   90.00
#
_symmetry.space_group_name_H-M   'P 1'
#
loop_
_entity.id
_entity.type
_entity.pdbx_description
1 polymer ?
#
loop_
_entity_poly.entity_id
_entity_poly.type
_entity_poly.pdbx_seq_one_letter_code
_entity_poly.pdbx_strand_id
1 'polypeptide(L)' 'SLRDIAAQLDQMGERPVRGGKKWQPSSVRDLLDEAHRFGLIRR' A
#
# COMPACT_ATOMS: atom_id res chain seq x y z
N SER A 1 9.47 4.59 -4.62
CA SER A 1 9.51 4.55 -3.14
C SER A 1 8.13 4.22 -2.58
N LEU A 2 7.98 3.90 -1.28
CA LEU A 2 6.65 3.67 -0.67
C LEU A 2 5.72 4.89 -0.78
N ARG A 3 6.29 6.10 -0.79
CA ARG A 3 5.54 7.35 -0.99
C ARG A 3 4.98 7.45 -2.41
N ASP A 4 5.76 7.04 -3.40
CA ASP A 4 5.33 7.10 -4.81
C ASP A 4 4.19 6.10 -5.07
N ILE A 5 4.26 4.90 -4.49
CA ILE A 5 3.18 3.91 -4.57
C ILE A 5 1.92 4.46 -3.92
N ALA A 6 2.02 5.05 -2.72
CA ALA A 6 0.88 5.66 -2.05
C ALA A 6 0.26 6.80 -2.90
N ALA A 7 1.09 7.65 -3.50
CA ALA A 7 0.62 8.72 -4.38
C ALA A 7 -0.09 8.17 -5.63
N GLN A 8 0.41 7.07 -6.20
CA GLN A 8 -0.21 6.42 -7.35
C GLN A 8 -1.56 5.79 -6.98
N LEU A 9 -1.67 5.15 -5.82
CA LEU A 9 -2.94 4.62 -5.31
C LEU A 9 -3.97 5.74 -5.08
N ASP A 10 -3.55 6.87 -4.52
CA ASP A 10 -4.40 8.07 -4.39
C ASP A 10 -4.87 8.59 -5.76
N GLN A 11 -3.98 8.62 -6.77
CA GLN A 11 -4.32 9.04 -8.14
C GLN A 11 -5.29 8.09 -8.83
N MET A 12 -5.20 6.79 -8.52
CA MET A 12 -6.15 5.78 -9.01
C MET A 12 -7.53 5.89 -8.34
N GLY A 13 -7.68 6.73 -7.31
CA GLY A 13 -8.91 6.85 -6.53
C GLY A 13 -9.17 5.66 -5.60
N GLU A 14 -8.16 4.82 -5.39
CA GLU A 14 -8.25 3.67 -4.50
C GLU A 14 -8.38 4.12 -3.05
N ARG A 15 -9.24 3.45 -2.27
CA ARG A 15 -9.42 3.80 -0.85
C ARG A 15 -8.56 2.89 0.03
N PRO A 16 -7.86 3.45 1.03
CA PRO A 16 -7.17 2.64 2.03
C PRO A 16 -8.15 1.71 2.77
N VAL A 17 -7.73 0.47 3.00
CA VAL A 17 -8.53 -0.60 3.64
C VAL A 17 -9.12 -0.15 4.98
N ARG A 18 -8.39 0.66 5.76
CA ARG A 18 -8.84 1.15 7.08
C ARG A 18 -9.66 2.46 7.02
N GLY A 19 -10.22 2.80 5.86
CA GLY A 19 -11.13 3.94 5.72
C GLY A 19 -10.47 5.32 5.80
N GLY A 20 -9.15 5.40 5.65
CA GLY A 20 -8.44 6.68 5.58
C GLY A 20 -8.79 7.48 4.33
N LYS A 21 -8.63 8.80 4.37
CA LYS A 21 -8.87 9.67 3.19
C LYS A 21 -7.81 9.56 2.09
N LYS A 22 -6.59 9.14 2.44
CA LYS A 22 -5.43 9.02 1.55
C LYS A 22 -4.54 7.86 1.97
N TRP A 23 -3.87 7.26 1.00
CA TRP A 23 -2.88 6.22 1.24
C TRP A 23 -1.69 6.75 2.01
N GLN A 24 -1.38 6.09 3.11
CA GLN A 24 -0.17 6.35 3.87
C GLN A 24 0.94 5.39 3.39
N PRO A 25 2.20 5.86 3.29
CA PRO A 25 3.32 4.98 2.93
C PRO A 25 3.49 3.78 3.87
N SER A 26 3.10 3.92 5.15
CA SER A 26 3.09 2.83 6.12
C SER A 26 2.06 1.76 5.79
N SER A 27 0.86 2.13 5.34
CA SER A 27 -0.15 1.16 4.90
C SER A 27 0.30 0.38 3.67
N VAL A 28 1.02 1.02 2.74
CA VAL A 28 1.64 0.33 1.60
C VAL A 28 2.68 -0.69 2.08
N ARG A 29 3.52 -0.32 3.06
CA ARG A 29 4.49 -1.24 3.66
C ARG A 29 3.79 -2.44 4.30
N ASP A 30 2.74 -2.22 5.09
CA ASP A 30 2.02 -3.29 5.77
C ASP A 30 1.47 -4.32 4.77
N LEU A 31 0.92 -3.84 3.64
CA LEU A 31 0.42 -4.71 2.57
C LEU A 31 1.54 -5.47 1.84
N LEU A 32 2.69 -4.84 1.61
CA LEU A 32 3.84 -5.52 1.01
C LEU A 32 4.43 -6.57 1.95
N ASP A 33 4.52 -6.27 3.25
CA ASP A 33 4.96 -7.21 4.28
C ASP A 33 3.99 -8.41 4.37
N GLU A 34 2.69 -8.17 4.24
CA GLU A 34 1.65 -9.21 4.18
C GLU A 34 1.74 -10.04 2.89
N ALA A 35 1.91 -9.40 1.73
CA ALA A 35 2.12 -10.07 0.46
C ALA A 35 3.39 -10.95 0.48
N HIS A 36 4.45 -10.49 1.13
CA HIS A 36 5.65 -11.28 1.33
C HIS A 36 5.39 -12.50 2.23
N ARG A 37 4.67 -12.31 3.34
CA ARG A 37 4.28 -13.40 4.25
C ARG A 37 3.45 -14.47 3.55
N PHE A 38 2.57 -14.08 2.63
CA PHE A 38 1.78 -15.00 1.83
C PHE A 38 2.52 -15.58 0.62
N GLY A 39 3.78 -15.20 0.39
CA GLY A 39 4.58 -15.68 -0.74
C GLY A 39 4.13 -15.13 -2.10
N LEU A 40 3.32 -14.07 -2.11
CA LEU A 40 2.84 -13.42 -3.34
C LEU A 40 3.95 -12.59 -4.01
N ILE A 41 4.89 -12.09 -3.21
CA ILE A 41 6.06 -11.35 -3.69
C ILE A 41 7.33 -11.85 -3.02
N ARG A 42 8.43 -11.90 -3.80
CA ARG A 42 9.76 -12.15 -3.26
C ARG A 42 10.33 -10.89 -2.62
N ARG A 43 11.22 -11.10 -1.67
CA ARG A 43 12.01 -10.04 -1.04
C ARG A 43 13.13 -9.59 -1.94
#